data_AF-A0A9E2VRI8-F1
#
_entry.id   AF-A0A9E2VRI8-F1
#
_cell.length_a   1.000
_cell.length_b   1.000
_cell.length_c   1.000
_cell.angle_alpha   90.00
_cell.angle_beta   90.00
_cell.angle_gamma   90.00
#
_symmetry.space_group_name_H-M   'P 1'
#
loop_
_entity.id
_entity.type
_entity.pdbx_description
1 polymer ?
#
loop_
_entity_poly.entity_id
_entity_poly.type
_entity_poly.pdbx_seq_one_letter_code
_entity_poly.pdbx_strand_id
1 'polypeptide(L)' 'MDESTRLTKTKAQWAKARRGGEEREVFYEGDARLPPGQHLVETWPVLDLGQKPDIPLSEWKITISGFVTNPITWTWEE' A
#
# COMPACT_ATOMS: atom_id res chain seq x y z
N MET A 1 -30.61 11.71 24.23
CA MET A 1 -30.69 10.41 23.54
C MET A 1 -29.41 10.27 22.74
N ASP A 2 -28.63 9.24 23.04
CA ASP A 2 -27.19 9.12 22.75
C ASP A 2 -26.81 9.24 21.26
N GLU A 3 -25.99 10.24 20.94
CA GLU A 3 -25.59 10.63 19.58
C GLU A 3 -24.59 9.64 18.94
N SER A 4 -23.87 8.88 19.77
CA SER A 4 -22.96 7.80 19.34
C SER A 4 -23.70 6.67 18.60
N THR A 5 -24.98 6.48 18.94
CA THR A 5 -25.84 5.47 18.34
C THR A 5 -26.27 5.84 16.91
N ARG A 6 -26.39 7.13 16.59
CA ARG A 6 -26.79 7.61 15.26
C ARG A 6 -25.67 7.45 14.25
N LEU A 7 -24.44 7.83 14.63
CA LEU A 7 -23.26 7.73 13.78
C LEU A 7 -22.92 6.27 13.45
N THR A 8 -23.04 5.38 14.43
CA THR A 8 -22.78 3.94 14.25
C THR A 8 -23.81 3.29 13.30
N LYS A 9 -25.09 3.65 13.43
CA LYS A 9 -26.17 3.17 12.54
C LYS A 9 -25.98 3.67 11.12
N THR A 10 -25.66 4.95 10.92
CA THR A 10 -25.43 5.52 9.59
C THR A 10 -24.22 4.88 8.90
N LYS A 11 -23.14 4.61 9.64
CA LYS A 11 -21.93 3.96 9.11
C LYS A 11 -22.18 2.50 8.72
N ALA A 12 -22.96 1.76 9.52
CA ALA A 12 -23.41 0.41 9.18
C ALA A 12 -24.34 0.39 7.93
N GLN A 13 -25.17 1.42 7.78
CA GLN A 13 -26.07 1.58 6.63
C GLN A 13 -25.29 1.92 5.35
N TRP A 14 -24.26 2.76 5.44
CA TRP A 14 -23.33 3.04 4.34
C TRP A 14 -22.52 1.81 3.93
N ALA A 15 -22.02 1.02 4.90
CA ALA A 15 -21.36 -0.24 4.61
C ALA A 15 -22.32 -1.24 3.92
N LYS A 16 -23.59 -1.28 4.33
CA LYS A 16 -24.63 -2.14 3.73
C LYS A 16 -25.08 -1.66 2.34
N ALA A 17 -25.14 -0.35 2.11
CA ALA A 17 -25.52 0.24 0.82
C ALA A 17 -24.38 0.19 -0.20
N ARG A 18 -23.13 0.26 0.25
CA ARG A 18 -21.94 0.17 -0.61
C ARG A 18 -21.60 -1.25 -1.04
N ARG A 19 -22.32 -2.26 -0.53
CA ARG A 19 -22.30 -3.65 -1.04
C ARG A 19 -22.98 -3.84 -2.40
N GLY A 20 -23.43 -2.79 -3.07
CA GLY A 20 -24.13 -2.89 -4.36
C GLY A 20 -23.84 -1.77 -5.35
N GLY A 21 -22.74 -1.02 -5.18
CA GLY A 21 -22.40 0.12 -6.04
C GLY A 21 -21.08 -0.08 -6.77
N GLU A 22 -21.16 -0.47 -8.04
CA GLU A 22 -20.17 -0.31 -9.11
C GLU A 22 -18.68 -0.46 -8.72
N GLU A 23 -18.31 -1.61 -8.17
CA GLU A 23 -17.02 -2.19 -8.55
C GLU A 23 -17.34 -3.22 -9.63
N ARG A 24 -16.71 -3.11 -10.80
CA ARG A 24 -16.71 -4.20 -11.75
C ARG A 24 -16.09 -5.39 -11.05
N GLU A 25 -16.91 -6.28 -10.51
CA GLU A 25 -16.49 -7.60 -10.03
C GLU A 25 -15.95 -8.35 -11.25
N VAL A 26 -14.63 -8.35 -11.42
CA VAL A 26 -13.97 -9.23 -12.38
C VAL A 26 -13.90 -10.60 -11.69
N PHE A 27 -15.01 -11.34 -11.78
CA PHE A 27 -15.07 -12.71 -11.29
C PHE A 27 -14.18 -13.56 -12.20
N TYR A 28 -12.93 -13.80 -11.79
CA TYR A 28 -12.12 -14.84 -12.42
C TYR A 28 -12.63 -16.18 -11.89
N GLU A 29 -13.43 -16.86 -12.72
CA GLU A 29 -13.85 -18.24 -12.50
C GLU A 29 -12.59 -19.13 -12.52
N GLY A 30 -11.93 -19.31 -11.36
CA GLY A 30 -10.73 -20.15 -11.29
C GLY A 30 -9.84 -20.09 -10.05
N ASP A 31 -9.88 -19.05 -9.20
CA ASP A 31 -8.94 -18.96 -8.05
C ASP A 31 -9.65 -18.88 -6.70
N ALA A 32 -9.81 -20.04 -6.07
CA ALA A 32 -10.34 -20.18 -4.70
C ALA A 32 -9.46 -19.46 -3.64
N ARG A 33 -8.32 -18.88 -4.01
CA ARG A 33 -7.43 -18.12 -3.12
C ARG A 33 -7.60 -16.61 -3.20
N LEU A 34 -8.41 -16.07 -4.10
CA LEU A 34 -8.65 -14.62 -4.18
C LEU A 34 -9.75 -14.23 -3.17
N PRO A 35 -9.45 -13.42 -2.13
CA PRO A 35 -10.45 -13.02 -1.15
C PRO A 35 -11.60 -12.19 -1.78
N PRO A 36 -12.83 -12.28 -1.25
CA PRO A 36 -13.95 -11.47 -1.72
C PRO A 36 -13.64 -9.97 -1.66
N GLY A 37 -13.96 -9.24 -2.74
CA GLY A 37 -13.70 -7.79 -2.86
C GLY A 37 -12.26 -7.43 -3.26
N GLN A 38 -11.43 -8.41 -3.60
CA GLN A 38 -10.09 -8.18 -4.13
C GLN A 38 -10.05 -8.54 -5.62
N HIS A 39 -9.36 -7.73 -6.43
CA HIS A 39 -9.04 -8.08 -7.81
C HIS A 39 -7.63 -8.65 -7.92
N LEU A 40 -7.42 -9.55 -8.89
CA LEU A 40 -6.07 -9.92 -9.30
C LEU A 40 -5.52 -8.80 -10.19
N VAL A 41 -4.37 -8.25 -9.81
CA VAL A 41 -3.60 -7.32 -10.66
C VAL A 41 -2.37 -8.04 -11.18
N GLU A 42 -2.17 -7.99 -12.49
CA GLU A 42 -0.96 -8.49 -13.15
C GLU A 42 0.17 -7.43 -13.15
N THR A 43 -0.14 -6.22 -12.69
CA THR A 43 0.81 -5.13 -12.55
C THR A 43 1.62 -5.26 -11.27
N TRP A 44 2.85 -4.74 -11.30
CA TRP A 44 3.71 -4.76 -10.13
C TRP A 44 3.19 -3.80 -9.05
N PRO A 45 2.94 -4.24 -7.82
CA PRO A 45 2.50 -3.36 -6.75
C PRO A 45 3.63 -2.38 -6.41
N VAL A 46 3.34 -1.09 -6.44
CA VAL A 46 4.27 -0.04 -6.02
C VAL A 46 3.80 0.51 -4.69
N LEU A 47 4.62 0.33 -3.66
CA LEU A 47 4.43 1.00 -2.37
C LEU A 47 5.22 2.30 -2.38
N ASP A 48 4.52 3.42 -2.50
CA ASP A 48 5.10 4.75 -2.62
C ASP A 48 4.60 5.64 -1.47
N LEU A 49 5.52 6.31 -0.77
CA LEU A 49 5.21 7.29 0.28
C LEU A 49 5.07 8.72 -0.28
N GLY A 50 5.16 8.89 -1.60
CA GLY A 50 4.94 10.14 -2.33
C GLY A 50 6.20 10.98 -2.58
N GLN A 51 7.34 10.62 -2.01
CA GLN A 51 8.61 11.34 -2.19
C GLN A 51 9.56 10.55 -3.10
N LYS A 52 9.96 11.18 -4.20
CA LYS A 52 10.91 10.64 -5.18
C LYS A 52 12.02 11.66 -5.39
N PRO A 53 13.07 11.66 -4.55
CA PRO A 53 14.21 12.54 -4.75
C PRO A 53 14.94 12.13 -6.03
N ASP A 54 15.37 13.14 -6.80
CA ASP A 54 16.33 12.95 -7.88
C ASP A 54 17.74 13.04 -7.26
N ILE A 55 18.51 11.96 -7.35
CA ILE A 55 19.84 11.84 -6.74
C ILE A 55 20.84 11.59 -7.86
N PRO A 56 21.67 12.59 -8.23
CA PRO A 56 22.74 12.38 -9.19
C PRO A 56 23.70 11.29 -8.71
N LEU A 57 24.17 10.44 -9.61
CA LEU A 57 25.08 9.33 -9.26
C LEU A 57 26.39 9.84 -8.63
N SER A 58 26.85 11.02 -9.02
CA SER A 58 28.02 11.70 -8.42
C SER A 58 27.84 12.10 -6.95
N GLU A 59 26.59 12.22 -6.50
CA GLU A 59 26.22 12.56 -5.12
C GLU A 59 25.69 11.34 -4.35
N TRP A 60 25.41 10.24 -5.05
CA TRP A 60 24.89 9.03 -4.44
C TRP A 60 25.89 8.43 -3.47
N LYS A 61 25.40 8.10 -2.27
CA LYS A 61 26.15 7.39 -1.24
C LYS A 61 25.24 6.45 -0.48
N ILE A 62 25.76 5.30 -0.11
CA ILE A 62 25.15 4.40 0.88
C ILE A 62 26.10 4.20 2.05
N THR A 63 25.58 4.27 3.27
CA THR A 63 26.38 4.12 4.49
C THR A 63 25.82 3.00 5.35
N ILE A 64 26.65 2.03 5.69
CA ILE A 64 26.37 1.01 6.69
C ILE A 64 27.02 1.43 8.01
N SER A 65 26.20 1.66 9.04
CA SER A 65 26.64 2.16 10.34
C SER A 65 25.78 1.58 11.48
N GLY A 66 26.07 1.97 12.72
CA GLY A 66 25.39 1.47 13.92
C GLY A 66 26.27 0.50 14.70
N PHE A 67 25.74 -0.66 15.07
CA PHE A 67 26.48 -1.67 15.84
C PHE A 67 27.34 -2.56 14.93
N VAL A 68 28.30 -1.94 14.25
CA VAL A 68 29.23 -2.60 13.33
C VAL A 68 30.67 -2.24 13.72
N THR A 69 31.60 -3.17 13.53
CA THR A 69 33.01 -2.95 13.86
C THR A 69 33.65 -1.89 12.95
N ASN A 70 33.37 -1.94 11.65
CA ASN A 70 33.91 -1.01 10.66
C ASN A 70 32.75 -0.41 9.83
N PRO A 71 32.31 0.81 10.13
CA PRO A 71 31.38 1.53 9.28
C PRO A 71 31.98 1.72 7.89
N ILE A 72 31.14 1.57 6.86
CA ILE A 72 31.56 1.75 5.47
C ILE A 72 30.56 2.64 4.75
N THR A 73 31.08 3.48 3.87
CA THR A 73 30.31 4.27 2.92
C THR A 73 30.82 3.94 1.54
N TRP A 74 29.89 3.66 0.61
CA TRP A 74 30.19 3.49 -0.80
C TRP A 74 29.66 4.66 -1.61
N THR A 75 30.43 5.08 -2.61
CA THR A 75 29.94 5.90 -3.73
C THR A 75 29.43 4.99 -4.85
N TRP A 76 28.95 5.57 -5.94
CA TRP A 76 28.41 4.80 -7.06
C TRP A 76 29.48 4.01 -7.83
N GLU A 77 30.72 4.48 -7.81
CA GLU A 77 31.84 3.93 -8.59
C GLU A 77 32.54 2.75 -7.90
N GLU A 78 32.28 2.52 -6.61
CA GLU A 78 32.89 1.48 -5.78
C GLU A 78 32.08 0.17 -5.80
#